data_AF-A0A917KUA7-F1
#
_entry.id   AF-A0A917KUA7-F1
#
_cell.length_a   1.000
_cell.length_b   1.000
_cell.length_c   1.000
_cell.angle_alpha   90.00
_cell.angle_beta   90.00
_cell.angle_gamma   90.00
#
_symmetry.space_group_name_H-M   'P 1'
#
loop_
_entity.id
_entity.type
_entity.pdbx_description
1 polymer ?
#
loop_
_entity_poly.entity_id
_entity_poly.type
_entity_poly.pdbx_seq_one_letter_code
_entity_poly.pdbx_strand_id
1 'polypeptide(L)' 'MLAEIRAITDARPTYGYRRVTALLNRTRCNYGEPPLNHKRVFRLMRQASLLLQPHTGRRAIRTHEGTVIAAASNQR' A
#
# COMPACT_ATOMS: atom_id res chain seq x y z
N MET A 1 -12.42 -6.55 -16.97
CA MET A 1 -11.52 -6.60 -15.78
C MET A 1 -10.43 -5.53 -15.77
N LEU A 2 -9.45 -5.51 -16.69
CA LEU A 2 -8.38 -4.48 -16.64
C LEU A 2 -8.91 -3.06 -16.90
N ALA A 3 -9.91 -2.92 -17.78
CA ALA A 3 -10.60 -1.66 -18.02
C ALA A 3 -11.28 -1.11 -16.76
N GLU A 4 -11.96 -1.95 -15.97
CA GLU A 4 -12.58 -1.55 -14.69
C GLU A 4 -11.53 -1.11 -13.67
N ILE A 5 -10.40 -1.84 -13.59
CA ILE A 5 -9.26 -1.46 -12.73
C ILE A 5 -8.73 -0.08 -13.13
N ARG A 6 -8.56 0.18 -14.43
CA ARG A 6 -8.10 1.47 -14.95
C ARG A 6 -9.08 2.59 -14.62
N ALA A 7 -10.38 2.41 -14.89
CA ALA A 7 -11.40 3.40 -14.54
C ALA A 7 -11.37 3.79 -13.05
N ILE A 8 -11.20 2.82 -12.14
CA ILE A 8 -11.09 3.10 -10.70
C ILE A 8 -9.77 3.80 -10.37
N THR A 9 -8.67 3.38 -10.99
CA THR A 9 -7.34 3.94 -10.74
C THR A 9 -7.25 5.38 -11.25
N ASP A 10 -7.80 5.66 -12.43
CA ASP A 10 -7.82 6.98 -13.06
C ASP A 10 -8.69 7.96 -12.23
N ALA A 11 -9.84 7.50 -11.72
CA ALA A 11 -10.67 8.29 -10.82
C ALA A 11 -10.05 8.48 -9.42
N ARG A 12 -9.17 7.56 -8.99
CA ARG A 12 -8.60 7.52 -7.63
C ARG A 12 -7.11 7.13 -7.68
N PRO A 13 -6.22 8.02 -8.14
CA PRO A 13 -4.81 7.70 -8.38
C PRO A 13 -4.03 7.35 -7.10
N THR A 14 -4.54 7.73 -5.92
CA THR A 14 -3.93 7.41 -4.62
C THR A 14 -4.32 6.03 -4.07
N TYR A 15 -5.13 5.27 -4.80
CA TYR A 15 -5.67 4.00 -4.31
C TYR A 15 -4.76 2.84 -4.74
N GLY A 16 -4.17 2.18 -3.74
CA GLY A 16 -3.46 0.92 -3.95
C GLY A 16 -4.41 -0.24 -4.23
N TYR A 17 -3.83 -1.35 -4.71
CA TYR A 17 -4.59 -2.51 -5.20
C TYR A 17 -5.60 -3.09 -4.21
N ARG A 18 -5.36 -2.99 -2.89
CA ARG A 18 -6.32 -3.44 -1.87
C ARG A 18 -7.61 -2.62 -1.88
N ARG A 19 -7.50 -1.30 -2.01
CA ARG A 19 -8.67 -0.41 -2.10
C ARG A 19 -9.41 -0.59 -3.43
N VAL A 20 -8.66 -0.72 -4.52
CA VAL A 20 -9.24 -1.04 -5.84
C VAL A 20 -10.01 -2.36 -5.79
N THR A 21 -9.46 -3.40 -5.15
CA THR A 21 -10.14 -4.69 -4.97
C THR A 21 -11.47 -4.54 -4.22
N ALA A 22 -11.50 -3.74 -3.15
CA ALA A 22 -12.72 -3.53 -2.38
C ALA A 22 -13.82 -2.86 -3.23
N LEU A 23 -13.46 -1.88 -4.05
CA LEU A 23 -14.41 -1.20 -4.96
C LEU A 23 -14.92 -2.13 -6.06
N LEU A 24 -14.03 -2.94 -6.65
CA LEU A 24 -14.42 -3.97 -7.63
C LEU A 24 -15.37 -4.99 -7.02
N ASN A 25 -15.06 -5.49 -5.82
CA ASN A 25 -15.89 -6.49 -5.16
C ASN A 25 -17.24 -5.91 -4.72
N ARG A 26 -17.29 -4.64 -4.30
CA ARG A 26 -18.56 -3.94 -4.03
C ARG A 26 -19.43 -3.88 -5.29
N THR A 27 -18.83 -3.50 -6.42
CA THR A 27 -19.52 -3.41 -7.70
C THR A 27 -20.02 -4.80 -8.13
N ARG A 28 -19.18 -5.82 -8.07
CA ARG A 28 -19.54 -7.22 -8.39
C ARG A 28 -20.64 -7.77 -7.51
N CYS A 29 -20.58 -7.50 -6.20
CA CYS A 29 -21.63 -7.91 -5.26
C CYS A 29 -22.98 -7.32 -5.64
N ASN A 30 -23.03 -6.06 -6.10
CA ASN A 30 -24.27 -5.43 -6.57
C ASN A 30 -24.83 -6.11 -7.82
N TYR A 31 -23.97 -6.69 -8.66
CA TYR A 31 -24.35 -7.47 -9.84
C TYR A 31 -24.54 -8.97 -9.55
N GLY A 32 -24.46 -9.40 -8.28
CA GLY A 32 -24.56 -10.81 -7.90
C GLY A 32 -23.36 -11.68 -8.31
N GLU A 33 -22.25 -11.05 -8.72
CA GLU A 33 -21.03 -11.75 -9.13
C GLU A 33 -20.15 -12.13 -7.93
N PRO A 34 -19.38 -13.23 -8.03
CA PRO A 34 -18.46 -13.62 -6.98
C PRO A 34 -17.33 -12.58 -6.80
N PRO A 35 -16.85 -12.40 -5.56
CA PRO A 35 -15.76 -11.47 -5.26
C PRO A 35 -14.44 -11.95 -5.87
N LEU A 36 -13.59 -11.00 -6.24
CA LEU A 36 -12.25 -11.24 -6.74
C LEU A 36 -11.24 -11.34 -5.60
N ASN A 37 -10.29 -12.27 -5.75
CA ASN A 37 -9.15 -12.36 -4.86
C ASN A 37 -8.18 -11.18 -5.08
N HIS A 38 -7.84 -10.47 -4.01
CA HIS A 38 -6.92 -9.34 -4.02
C HIS A 38 -5.52 -9.66 -4.60
N LYS A 39 -5.05 -10.92 -4.51
CA LYS A 39 -3.79 -11.35 -5.12
C LYS A 39 -3.87 -11.34 -6.65
N ARG A 40 -5.03 -11.66 -7.23
CA ARG A 40 -5.25 -11.59 -8.68
C ARG A 40 -5.26 -10.13 -9.16
N VAL A 41 -5.91 -9.25 -8.42
CA VAL A 41 -5.92 -7.80 -8.70
C VAL A 41 -4.50 -7.23 -8.60
N PHE A 42 -3.74 -7.60 -7.57
CA PHE A 42 -2.33 -7.21 -7.43
C PHE A 42 -1.49 -7.61 -8.66
N ARG A 43 -1.59 -8.86 -9.10
CA ARG A 43 -0.85 -9.35 -10.28
C ARG A 43 -1.19 -8.58 -11.55
N LEU A 44 -2.47 -8.33 -11.80
CA LEU A 44 -2.92 -7.57 -12.96
C LEU A 44 -2.44 -6.12 -12.92
N MET A 45 -2.58 -5.45 -11.76
CA MET A 45 -2.07 -4.08 -11.59
C MET A 45 -0.55 -4.01 -11.73
N ARG A 46 0.18 -5.02 -11.24
CA ARG A 46 1.63 -5.12 -11.43
C ARG A 46 2.02 -5.25 -12.90
N GLN A 47 1.34 -6.14 -13.64
CA GLN A 47 1.60 -6.33 -15.08
C GLN A 47 1.26 -5.09 -15.91
N ALA A 48 0.28 -4.30 -15.46
CA ALA A 48 -0.14 -3.07 -16.12
C ALA A 48 0.58 -1.81 -15.62
N SER A 49 1.57 -1.94 -14.74
CA SER A 49 2.30 -0.82 -14.12
C SER A 49 1.40 0.20 -13.41
N LEU A 50 0.30 -0.27 -12.79
CA LEU A 50 -0.70 0.54 -12.09
C LEU A 50 -0.52 0.55 -10.56
N LEU A 51 0.60 0.02 -10.05
CA LEU A 51 0.86 0.02 -8.61
C LEU A 51 1.40 1.37 -8.17
N LEU A 52 0.95 1.82 -6.98
CA LEU A 52 1.55 2.96 -6.31
C LEU A 52 3.03 2.71 -6.09
N GLN A 53 3.84 3.75 -6.36
CA GLN A 53 5.24 3.71 -5.99
C GLN A 53 5.35 3.55 -4.47
N PRO A 54 6.20 2.62 -3.99
CA PRO A 54 6.50 2.53 -2.58
C PRO A 54 7.01 3.90 -2.11
N HIS A 55 6.50 4.38 -0.99
CA HIS A 55 7.08 5.55 -0.36
C HIS A 55 8.47 5.16 0.15
N THR A 56 9.50 5.43 -0.64
CA THR A 56 10.90 5.33 -0.20
C THR A 56 11.19 6.57 0.65
N GLY A 57 10.61 6.59 1.84
CA GLY A 57 10.99 7.58 2.85
C GLY A 57 12.45 7.33 3.18
N ARG A 58 13.37 8.07 2.54
CA ARG A 58 14.69 8.36 3.12
C ARG A 58 14.41 9.12 4.40
N ARG A 59 14.04 8.40 5.45
CA ARG A 59 13.89 8.96 6.78
C ARG A 59 15.29 9.39 7.15
N ALA A 60 15.53 10.70 7.23
CA ALA A 60 16.72 11.22 7.87
C ALA A 60 16.74 10.58 9.27
N ILE A 61 17.64 9.62 9.46
CA ILE A 61 17.93 9.08 10.78
C ILE A 61 18.39 10.30 11.55
N ARG A 62 17.65 10.71 12.59
CA ARG A 62 18.13 11.77 13.46
C ARG A 62 19.44 11.28 14.03
N THR A 63 20.55 11.90 13.63
CA THR A 63 21.85 11.63 14.22
C THR A 63 21.72 11.91 15.70
N HIS A 64 21.87 10.87 16.52
CA HIS A 64 21.80 10.99 17.96
C HIS A 64 23.14 11.53 18.47
N GLU A 65 23.31 12.85 18.38
CA GLU A 65 24.45 13.60 18.97
C GLU A 65 24.33 13.71 20.51
N GLY A 66 23.55 12.84 21.14
CA GLY A 66 23.38 12.83 22.59
C GLY A 66 24.51 12.07 23.25
N THR A 67 25.49 12.77 23.82
CA THR A 67 26.48 12.15 24.69
C THR A 67 25.78 11.57 25.93
N VAL A 68 25.76 10.25 26.06
CA VAL A 68 25.25 9.57 27.27
C VAL A 68 26.35 9.63 28.33
N ILE A 69 26.21 10.51 29.31
CA ILE A 69 27.11 10.59 30.46
C ILE A 69 26.47 9.81 31.61
N ALA A 70 27.06 8.67 31.98
CA ALA A 70 26.69 7.94 33.19
C ALA A 70 27.66 8.32 34.32
N ALA A 71 27.14 8.83 35.44
CA ALA A 71 27.96 9.30 36.56
C ALA A 71 28.68 8.15 37.32
N ALA A 72 28.19 6.92 37.24
CA ALA A 72 28.85 5.74 37.78
C ALA A 72 28.39 4.48 37.04
N SER A 73 29.32 3.53 36.87
CA SER A 73 29.04 2.20 36.31
C SER A 73 28.42 1.29 37.38
N ASN A 74 27.33 0.59 37.02
CA ASN A 74 26.69 -0.53 37.73
C ASN A 74 27.18 -0.78 39.18
N GLN A 75 26.48 -0.21 40.17
CA GLN A 75 26.56 -0.69 41.55
C GLN A 75 25.61 -1.88 41.68
N ARG A 76 26.19 -3.07 41.79
CA ARG A 76 25.50 -4.35 41.88
C ARG A 76 25.17 -4.69 43.32
#